data_AF-A0A351R725-F1
#
_entry.id   AF-A0A351R725-F1
#
_cell.length_a   1.000
_cell.length_b   1.000
_cell.length_c   1.000
_cell.angle_alpha   90.00
_cell.angle_beta   90.00
_cell.angle_gamma   90.00
#
_symmetry.space_group_name_H-M   'P 1'
#
loop_
_entity.id
_entity.type
_entity.pdbx_description
1 polymer ?
#
loop_
_entity_poly.entity_id
_entity_poly.type
_entity_poly.pdbx_seq_one_letter_code
_entity_poly.pdbx_strand_id
1 'polypeptide(L)'
;ADLITRVHEQGVKFGIWIEPEMVNEDSDLYRAHPDWAIRIPGKKPVRSRNQLLLDFSRKEVRDCVFDQICAVLDQGKIDYVKWDMNRSMADVYAGNLSYDYVLGVYD
;
A
#
# COMPACT_ATOMS: atom_id res chain seq x y z
N ALA A 1 5.93 16.09 -10.72
CA ALA A 1 7.16 16.73 -11.25
C ALA A 1 7.37 18.16 -10.72
N ASP A 2 6.54 19.16 -11.09
CA ASP A 2 6.76 20.59 -10.75
C ASP A 2 7.09 20.89 -9.27
N LEU A 3 6.31 20.31 -8.34
CA LEU A 3 6.55 20.51 -6.90
C LEU A 3 7.95 20.05 -6.47
N ILE A 4 8.42 18.91 -6.99
CA ILE A 4 9.73 18.35 -6.67
C ILE A 4 10.81 19.33 -7.13
N THR A 5 10.70 19.80 -8.38
CA THR A 5 11.62 20.80 -8.96
C THR A 5 11.69 22.06 -8.11
N ARG A 6 10.55 22.64 -7.75
CA ARG A 6 10.49 23.88 -6.95
C ARG A 6 11.11 23.72 -5.57
N VAL A 7 11.03 22.55 -4.95
CA VAL A 7 11.69 22.28 -3.66
C VAL A 7 13.20 22.20 -3.82
N HIS A 8 13.70 21.52 -4.86
CA HIS A 8 15.13 21.48 -5.16
C HIS A 8 15.70 22.85 -5.55
N GLU A 9 14.91 23.71 -6.21
CA GLU A 9 15.29 25.11 -6.51
C GLU A 9 15.53 25.94 -5.24
N GLN A 10 14.94 25.57 -4.11
CA GLN A 10 15.23 26.17 -2.80
C GLN A 10 16.46 25.54 -2.11
N GLY A 11 17.15 24.60 -2.76
CA GLY A 11 18.31 23.92 -2.22
C GLY A 11 18.00 22.80 -1.20
N VAL A 12 16.76 22.32 -1.14
CA VAL A 12 16.32 21.29 -0.18
C VAL A 12 15.98 19.98 -0.92
N LYS A 13 16.29 18.83 -0.30
CA LYS A 13 15.92 17.50 -0.81
C LYS A 13 14.43 17.24 -0.64
N PHE A 14 13.85 16.43 -1.53
CA PHE A 14 12.42 16.09 -1.48
C PHE A 14 12.21 14.67 -0.94
N GLY A 15 11.22 14.50 -0.06
CA GLY A 15 10.80 13.18 0.43
C GLY A 15 9.29 13.02 0.36
N ILE A 16 8.82 11.77 0.26
CA ILE A 16 7.40 11.43 0.18
C ILE A 16 7.04 10.33 1.18
N TRP A 17 5.77 10.28 1.56
CA TRP A 17 5.19 9.24 2.42
C TRP A 17 4.33 8.30 1.58
N ILE A 18 4.40 7.00 1.88
CA ILE A 18 3.55 5.96 1.29
C ILE A 18 3.11 4.96 2.36
N GLU A 19 1.98 4.31 2.13
CA GLU A 19 1.48 3.17 2.91
C GLU A 19 0.91 2.10 1.94
N PRO A 20 1.79 1.30 1.31
CA PRO A 20 1.42 0.42 0.19
C PRO A 20 0.54 -0.76 0.58
N GLU A 21 0.60 -1.18 1.84
CA GLU A 21 -0.04 -2.40 2.34
C GLU A 21 -1.55 -2.26 2.59
N MET A 22 -2.12 -1.07 2.37
CA MET A 22 -3.43 -0.70 2.90
C MET A 22 -4.40 -0.23 1.82
N VAL A 23 -5.68 -0.34 2.14
CA VAL A 23 -6.76 0.16 1.29
C VAL A 23 -7.92 0.66 2.14
N ASN A 24 -8.51 1.80 1.76
CA ASN A 24 -9.79 2.25 2.31
C ASN A 24 -10.94 1.70 1.44
N GLU A 25 -12.06 1.36 2.07
CA GLU A 25 -13.29 0.95 1.34
C GLU A 25 -13.77 2.05 0.38
N ASP A 26 -13.53 3.31 0.74
CA ASP A 26 -13.73 4.48 -0.13
C ASP A 26 -12.44 4.81 -0.90
N SER A 27 -12.10 3.95 -1.87
CA SER A 27 -11.02 4.18 -2.83
C SER A 27 -11.38 3.55 -4.17
N ASP A 28 -10.80 4.07 -5.25
CA ASP A 28 -11.00 3.49 -6.58
C ASP A 28 -10.47 2.06 -6.65
N LEU A 29 -9.35 1.79 -5.96
CA LEU A 29 -8.76 0.46 -5.84
C LEU A 29 -9.73 -0.54 -5.21
N TYR A 30 -10.38 -0.18 -4.08
CA TYR A 30 -11.35 -1.06 -3.44
C TYR A 30 -12.64 -1.22 -4.25
N ARG A 31 -13.10 -0.15 -4.92
CA ARG A 31 -14.26 -0.24 -5.82
C ARG A 31 -14.02 -1.20 -6.98
N ALA A 32 -12.80 -1.21 -7.54
CA ALA A 32 -12.41 -2.10 -8.62
C ALA A 32 -12.11 -3.53 -8.15
N HIS A 33 -11.43 -3.67 -7.01
CA HIS A 33 -10.92 -4.93 -6.49
C HIS A 33 -11.22 -5.12 -4.99
N PRO A 34 -12.50 -5.27 -4.59
CA PRO A 34 -12.87 -5.46 -3.19
C PRO A 34 -12.41 -6.80 -2.60
N ASP A 35 -11.98 -7.74 -3.46
CA ASP A 35 -11.42 -9.05 -3.11
C ASP A 35 -9.93 -8.99 -2.74
N TRP A 36 -9.23 -7.89 -3.04
CA TRP A 36 -7.81 -7.73 -2.72
C TRP A 36 -7.57 -7.41 -1.24
N ALA A 37 -8.59 -6.98 -0.50
CA ALA A 37 -8.47 -6.78 0.94
C ALA A 37 -8.53 -8.11 1.70
N ILE A 38 -7.66 -8.31 2.69
CA ILE A 38 -7.70 -9.46 3.59
C ILE A 38 -9.04 -9.48 4.32
N ARG A 39 -9.81 -10.55 4.09
CA ARG A 39 -11.14 -10.75 4.65
C ARG A 39 -11.50 -12.24 4.68
N ILE A 40 -12.39 -12.61 5.60
CA ILE A 40 -13.02 -13.93 5.60
C ILE A 40 -14.31 -13.86 4.78
N PRO A 41 -14.52 -14.74 3.78
CA PRO A 41 -15.76 -14.78 3.00
C PRO A 41 -17.01 -14.86 3.89
N GLY A 42 -18.03 -14.04 3.59
CA GLY A 42 -19.26 -13.97 4.38
C GLY A 42 -19.17 -13.18 5.69
N LYS A 43 -17.98 -12.75 6.13
CA LYS A 43 -17.77 -11.94 7.33
C LYS A 43 -17.46 -10.49 6.97
N LYS A 44 -18.03 -9.54 7.73
CA LYS A 44 -17.61 -8.13 7.67
C LYS A 44 -16.22 -7.99 8.31
N PRO A 45 -15.23 -7.41 7.60
CA PRO A 45 -13.86 -7.33 8.11
C PRO A 45 -13.76 -6.31 9.24
N VAL A 46 -12.80 -6.54 10.13
CA VAL A 46 -12.43 -5.60 11.19
C VAL A 46 -11.72 -4.41 10.55
N ARG A 47 -12.22 -3.21 10.84
CA ARG A 47 -11.57 -1.95 10.45
C ARG A 47 -10.75 -1.42 11.62
N SER A 48 -9.58 -0.91 11.32
CA SER A 48 -8.74 -0.12 12.22
C SER A 48 -8.27 1.09 11.43
N ARG A 49 -8.26 2.29 12.04
CA ARG A 49 -8.02 3.56 11.33
C ARG A 49 -8.87 3.74 10.05
N ASN A 50 -10.06 3.13 10.01
CA ASN A 50 -10.95 3.10 8.84
C ASN A 50 -10.36 2.48 7.55
N GLN A 51 -9.34 1.64 7.66
CA GLN A 51 -8.67 0.97 6.52
C GLN A 51 -8.61 -0.56 6.73
N LEU A 52 -8.32 -1.28 5.64
CA LEU A 52 -8.10 -2.73 5.57
C LEU A 52 -6.68 -3.00 5.03
N LEU A 53 -6.15 -4.21 5.28
CA LEU A 53 -4.91 -4.66 4.65
C LEU A 53 -5.22 -5.18 3.25
N LEU A 54 -4.38 -4.84 2.28
CA LEU A 54 -4.27 -5.56 1.01
C LEU A 54 -3.60 -6.91 1.25
N ASP A 55 -3.97 -7.91 0.46
CA ASP A 55 -3.42 -9.25 0.57
C ASP A 55 -2.08 -9.36 -0.18
N PHE A 56 -1.00 -8.96 0.48
CA PHE A 56 0.35 -9.00 -0.08
C PHE A 56 0.88 -10.43 -0.32
N SER A 57 0.18 -11.48 0.11
CA SER A 57 0.54 -12.85 -0.30
C SER A 57 0.32 -13.08 -1.80
N ARG A 58 -0.55 -12.28 -2.43
CA ARG A 58 -0.92 -12.38 -3.85
C ARG A 58 -0.05 -11.47 -4.71
N LYS A 59 0.60 -12.06 -5.72
CA LYS A 59 1.52 -11.32 -6.61
C LYS A 59 0.81 -10.20 -7.36
N GLU A 60 -0.39 -10.44 -7.88
CA GLU A 60 -1.14 -9.45 -8.65
C GLU A 60 -1.51 -8.19 -7.84
N VAL A 61 -1.67 -8.34 -6.52
CA VAL A 61 -1.94 -7.22 -5.60
C VAL A 61 -0.66 -6.39 -5.43
N ARG A 62 0.48 -7.06 -5.21
CA ARG A 62 1.78 -6.41 -5.07
C ARG A 62 2.18 -5.65 -6.33
N ASP A 63 2.10 -6.32 -7.49
CA ASP A 63 2.48 -5.75 -8.79
C ASP A 63 1.70 -4.45 -9.07
N CYS A 64 0.38 -4.44 -8.81
CA CYS A 64 -0.45 -3.26 -9.05
C CYS A 64 -0.06 -2.07 -8.16
N VAL A 65 0.24 -2.31 -6.88
CA VAL A 65 0.66 -1.24 -5.96
C VAL A 65 2.09 -0.78 -6.27
N PHE A 66 2.97 -1.73 -6.61
CA PHE A 66 4.35 -1.46 -7.02
C PHE A 66 4.40 -0.53 -8.24
N ASP A 67 3.64 -0.86 -9.30
CA ASP A 67 3.58 -0.06 -10.52
C ASP A 67 3.07 1.37 -10.26
N GLN A 68 2.06 1.53 -9.39
CA GLN A 68 1.57 2.85 -8.98
C GLN A 68 2.65 3.67 -8.24
N ILE A 69 3.40 3.02 -7.35
CA ILE A 69 4.48 3.68 -6.60
C ILE A 69 5.61 4.07 -7.55
N CYS A 70 6.06 3.18 -8.43
CA CYS A 70 7.06 3.48 -9.44
C CYS A 70 6.64 4.67 -10.31
N ALA A 71 5.38 4.70 -10.79
CA ALA A 71 4.87 5.81 -11.58
C ALA A 71 4.91 7.17 -10.84
N VAL A 72 4.80 7.18 -9.51
CA VAL A 72 4.96 8.38 -8.67
C VAL A 72 6.44 8.72 -8.45
N LEU A 73 7.25 7.71 -8.11
CA LEU A 73 8.68 7.88 -7.82
C LEU A 73 9.47 8.34 -9.05
N ASP A 74 9.05 7.93 -10.24
CA ASP A 74 9.68 8.28 -11.52
C ASP A 74 9.32 9.70 -12.00
N GLN A 75 8.44 10.44 -11.30
CA GLN A 75 8.07 11.80 -11.68
C GLN A 75 9.18 12.85 -11.46
N GLY A 76 10.25 12.50 -10.74
CA GLY A 76 11.34 13.41 -10.42
C GLY A 76 12.30 12.84 -9.38
N LYS A 77 13.22 13.67 -8.89
CA LYS A 77 14.24 13.23 -7.94
C LYS A 77 13.70 13.15 -6.50
N ILE A 78 13.01 12.07 -6.15
CA ILE A 78 12.61 11.83 -4.77
C ILE A 78 13.81 11.24 -4.01
N ASP A 79 14.33 12.00 -3.04
CA ASP A 79 15.55 11.66 -2.30
C ASP A 79 15.28 10.74 -1.08
N TYR A 80 14.01 10.62 -0.67
CA TYR A 80 13.62 9.88 0.53
C TYR A 80 12.18 9.36 0.42
N VAL A 81 11.97 8.14 0.90
CA VAL A 81 10.63 7.55 1.05
C VAL A 81 10.44 7.17 2.51
N LYS A 82 9.35 7.64 3.11
CA LYS A 82 8.84 7.10 4.36
C LYS A 82 7.76 6.07 4.02
N TRP A 83 8.10 4.80 4.15
CA TRP A 83 7.12 3.71 4.15
C TRP A 83 6.53 3.57 5.55
N ASP A 84 5.21 3.59 5.63
CA ASP A 84 4.45 3.47 6.89
C ASP A 84 3.47 2.30 6.83
N MET A 85 2.96 1.88 7.99
CA MET A 85 2.01 0.77 8.12
C MET A 85 1.20 0.94 9.41
N ASN A 86 -0.08 1.31 9.29
CA ASN A 86 -0.81 1.91 10.40
C ASN A 86 -1.88 1.02 11.06
N ARG A 87 -1.89 -0.30 10.83
CA ARG A 87 -2.76 -1.23 11.57
C ARG A 87 -2.28 -2.67 11.58
N SER A 88 -2.62 -3.40 12.63
CA SER A 88 -2.39 -4.85 12.69
C SER A 88 -3.31 -5.64 11.73
N MET A 89 -2.85 -6.82 11.33
CA MET A 89 -3.65 -7.80 10.57
C MET A 89 -4.78 -8.38 11.42
N ALA A 90 -5.96 -8.51 10.81
CA ALA A 90 -7.12 -9.22 11.35
C ALA A 90 -7.76 -10.02 10.20
N ASP A 91 -8.82 -10.79 10.47
CA ASP A 91 -9.55 -11.53 9.44
C ASP A 91 -8.68 -12.52 8.64
N VAL A 92 -7.71 -13.13 9.31
CA VAL A 92 -6.82 -14.15 8.74
C VAL A 92 -7.65 -15.35 8.27
N TYR A 93 -7.65 -15.62 6.97
CA TYR A 93 -8.53 -16.62 6.35
C TYR A 93 -7.86 -17.99 6.14
N ALA A 94 -6.53 -18.09 6.24
CA ALA A 94 -5.76 -19.33 6.04
C ALA A 94 -4.50 -19.38 6.93
N GLY A 95 -3.99 -20.58 7.19
CA GLY A 95 -2.85 -20.80 8.08
C GLY A 95 -1.49 -20.33 7.53
N ASN A 96 -1.35 -20.21 6.22
CA ASN A 96 -0.13 -19.71 5.56
C ASN A 96 -0.09 -18.19 5.41
N LEU A 97 -1.25 -17.52 5.48
CA LEU A 97 -1.40 -16.11 5.14
C LEU A 97 -0.44 -15.20 5.90
N SER A 98 -0.28 -15.39 7.22
CA SER A 98 0.57 -14.52 8.03
C SER A 98 2.05 -14.57 7.62
N TYR A 99 2.54 -15.73 7.18
CA TYR A 99 3.91 -15.89 6.72
C TYR A 99 4.08 -15.36 5.29
N ASP A 100 3.20 -15.78 4.38
CA ASP A 100 3.28 -15.42 2.96
C ASP A 100 3.02 -13.92 2.73
N TYR A 101 2.17 -13.30 3.56
CA TYR A 101 1.99 -11.85 3.56
C TYR A 101 3.32 -11.13 3.82
N VAL A 102 4.06 -11.56 4.84
CA VAL A 102 5.33 -10.92 5.22
C VAL A 102 6.40 -11.16 4.16
N LEU A 103 6.42 -12.35 3.53
CA LEU A 103 7.26 -12.57 2.36
C LEU A 103 6.93 -11.59 1.23
N GLY A 104 5.65 -11.35 0.98
CA GLY A 104 5.20 -10.36 0.00
C GLY A 104 5.57 -8.92 0.35
N VAL A 105 5.69 -8.55 1.62
CA VAL A 105 6.19 -7.22 2.02
C VAL A 105 7.69 -7.06 1.71
N TYR A 106 8.46 -8.16 1.69
CA TYR A 106 9.90 -8.13 1.43
C TYR A 106 10.29 -8.34 -0.04
N ASP A 107 9.41 -8.92 -0.85
CA ASP A 107 9.57 -9.13 -2.30
C ASP A 107 9.48 -7.80 -3.08
#